data_AF-A0A5B6Z473-F1
#
_entry.id   AF-A0A5B6Z473-F1
#
_cell.length_a   1.000
_cell.length_b   1.000
_cell.length_c   1.000
_cell.angle_alpha   90.00
_cell.angle_beta   90.00
_cell.angle_gamma   90.00
#
_symmetry.space_group_name_H-M   'P 1'
#
loop_
_entity.id
_entity.type
_entity.pdbx_description
1 polymer ?
#
loop_
_entity_poly.entity_id
_entity_poly.type
_entity_poly.pdbx_seq_one_letter_code
_entity_poly.pdbx_strand_id
1 'polypeptide(L)'
;KLFHLRYLSLRGTKVKILPKLIGNLQNLETLDLKDTYVIELPIEIQKLRQLRHLLLYHYKIEPYFSFPSTQGFKVPAKIGALLSLQKLCYIEANQYKGGINIVGEVGRLTQLRRLGIMKLRREDGMALCSSIAKLRNLQSLFISSIEEDEIIDLQSLSPAPQFLRTLVLEGHLAKFPSWIPSLCCLTVVCLRWSQLRDDDPLRSLQDLPNLIEVNLNQAYDGEELYFKAGGFQ
;
A
#
# COMPACT_ATOMS: atom_id res chain seq x y z
N LYS A 1 -4.66 32.80 -11.43
CA LYS A 1 -3.59 31.77 -11.44
C LYS A 1 -3.12 31.56 -10.00
N LEU A 2 -3.13 30.32 -9.48
CA LEU A 2 -2.80 30.02 -8.08
C LEU A 2 -1.35 29.53 -7.95
N PHE A 3 -0.38 30.35 -8.34
CA PHE A 3 1.03 29.94 -8.40
C PHE A 3 1.64 29.61 -7.04
N HIS A 4 1.15 30.20 -5.96
CA HIS A 4 1.70 29.96 -4.63
C HIS A 4 1.03 28.79 -3.90
N LEU A 5 0.01 28.17 -4.49
CA LEU A 5 -0.74 27.11 -3.84
C LEU A 5 0.11 25.84 -3.76
N ARG A 6 0.51 25.47 -2.54
CA ARG A 6 1.27 24.25 -2.24
C ARG A 6 0.44 23.15 -1.59
N TYR A 7 -0.70 23.52 -1.02
CA TYR A 7 -1.59 22.60 -0.31
C TYR A 7 -3.02 22.83 -0.77
N LEU A 8 -3.70 21.76 -1.18
CA LEU A 8 -5.11 21.75 -1.52
C LEU A 8 -5.77 20.57 -0.81
N SER A 9 -6.74 20.86 0.06
CA SER A 9 -7.56 19.84 0.69
C SER A 9 -8.99 19.96 0.23
N LEU A 10 -9.54 18.83 -0.22
CA LEU A 10 -10.95 18.63 -0.49
C LEU A 10 -11.54 17.64 0.53
N ARG A 11 -10.87 17.46 1.68
CA ARG A 11 -11.23 16.42 2.64
C ARG A 11 -12.67 16.55 3.11
N GLY A 12 -13.38 15.41 3.18
CA GLY A 12 -14.75 15.36 3.69
C GLY A 12 -15.78 16.05 2.79
N THR A 13 -15.42 16.36 1.54
CA THR A 13 -16.33 16.97 0.57
C THR A 13 -17.03 15.91 -0.26
N LYS A 14 -18.16 16.27 -0.88
CA LYS A 14 -18.90 15.40 -1.80
C LYS A 14 -18.31 15.36 -3.22
N VAL A 15 -17.07 15.80 -3.42
CA VAL A 15 -16.42 15.84 -4.73
C VAL A 15 -16.28 14.42 -5.27
N LYS A 16 -16.77 14.21 -6.49
CA LYS A 16 -16.71 12.91 -7.20
C LYS A 16 -15.65 12.86 -8.30
N ILE A 17 -15.33 14.02 -8.88
CA ILE A 17 -14.45 14.13 -10.04
C ILE A 17 -13.52 15.32 -9.82
N LEU A 18 -12.23 15.13 -10.05
CA LEU A 18 -11.28 16.23 -10.15
C LEU A 18 -11.27 16.78 -11.58
N PRO A 19 -11.36 18.11 -11.77
CA PRO A 19 -11.28 18.69 -13.10
C PRO A 19 -9.87 18.54 -13.68
N LYS A 20 -9.77 18.42 -15.01
CA LYS A 20 -8.48 18.41 -15.76
C LYS A 20 -7.58 19.61 -15.40
N LEU A 21 -8.19 20.73 -15.03
CA LEU A 21 -7.52 21.97 -14.61
C LEU A 21 -6.65 21.79 -13.35
N ILE A 22 -6.79 20.69 -12.59
CA ILE A 22 -5.89 20.36 -11.47
C ILE A 22 -4.41 20.39 -11.89
N GLY A 23 -4.10 19.98 -13.14
CA GLY A 23 -2.74 19.99 -13.68
C GLY A 23 -2.11 21.38 -13.84
N ASN A 24 -2.88 22.47 -13.64
CA ASN A 24 -2.36 23.83 -13.65
C ASN A 24 -1.73 24.22 -12.30
N LEU A 25 -1.94 23.44 -11.24
CA LEU A 25 -1.40 23.69 -9.90
C LEU A 25 0.04 23.18 -9.79
N GLN A 26 0.95 23.62 -10.66
CA GLN A 26 2.29 23.03 -10.82
C GLN A 26 3.18 23.08 -9.57
N ASN A 27 2.87 23.97 -8.62
CA ASN A 27 3.58 24.12 -7.35
C ASN A 27 2.90 23.37 -6.19
N LEU A 28 1.87 22.57 -6.47
CA LEU A 28 1.16 21.80 -5.45
C LEU A 28 2.07 20.69 -4.91
N GLU A 29 2.25 20.66 -3.60
CA GLU A 29 3.02 19.65 -2.88
C GLU A 29 2.11 18.62 -2.19
N THR A 30 0.92 19.03 -1.77
CA THR A 30 -0.06 18.16 -1.13
C THR A 30 -1.44 18.30 -1.75
N LEU A 31 -2.00 17.16 -2.16
CA LEU A 31 -3.39 17.02 -2.55
C LEU A 31 -4.06 16.04 -1.57
N ASP A 32 -4.97 16.57 -0.75
CA ASP A 32 -5.72 15.81 0.24
C ASP A 32 -7.15 15.56 -0.25
N LEU A 33 -7.45 14.31 -0.60
CA LEU A 33 -8.75 13.82 -1.09
C LEU A 33 -9.37 12.82 -0.11
N LYS A 34 -8.93 12.82 1.15
CA LYS A 34 -9.48 11.92 2.17
C LYS A 34 -10.98 12.14 2.33
N ASP A 35 -11.72 11.07 2.53
CA ASP A 35 -13.16 11.12 2.79
C ASP A 35 -13.93 11.88 1.67
N THR A 36 -13.45 11.80 0.43
CA THR A 36 -14.15 12.26 -0.79
C THR A 36 -14.78 11.08 -1.54
N TYR A 37 -15.53 11.36 -2.61
CA TYR A 37 -16.07 10.35 -3.52
C TYR A 37 -15.28 10.24 -4.83
N VAL A 38 -14.05 10.78 -4.87
CA VAL A 38 -13.17 10.63 -6.03
C VAL A 38 -12.74 9.18 -6.13
N ILE A 39 -13.00 8.54 -7.26
CA ILE A 39 -12.58 7.15 -7.52
C ILE A 39 -11.47 7.04 -8.55
N GLU A 40 -11.24 8.10 -9.33
CA GLU A 40 -10.26 8.13 -10.41
C GLU A 40 -9.58 9.51 -10.49
N LEU A 41 -8.25 9.49 -10.59
CA LEU A 41 -7.47 10.70 -10.81
C LEU A 41 -7.35 11.00 -12.31
N PRO A 42 -7.51 12.27 -12.72
CA PRO A 42 -7.35 12.67 -14.11
C PRO A 42 -5.88 12.53 -14.54
N ILE A 43 -5.65 12.27 -15.84
CA ILE A 43 -4.31 12.10 -16.39
C ILE A 43 -3.42 13.33 -16.16
N GLU A 44 -4.02 14.51 -16.03
CA GLU A 44 -3.34 15.78 -15.76
C GLU A 44 -2.63 15.82 -14.40
N ILE A 45 -2.92 14.89 -13.46
CA ILE A 45 -2.17 14.79 -12.20
C ILE A 45 -0.66 14.60 -12.45
N GLN A 46 -0.27 13.97 -13.57
CA GLN A 46 1.14 13.75 -13.95
C GLN A 46 1.92 15.06 -14.17
N LYS A 47 1.22 16.20 -14.31
CA LYS A 47 1.83 17.54 -14.45
C LYS A 47 2.31 18.10 -13.12
N LEU A 48 1.86 17.55 -11.99
CA LEU A 48 2.17 18.05 -10.64
C LEU A 48 3.54 17.55 -10.16
N ARG A 49 4.62 18.00 -10.81
CA ARG A 49 5.98 17.50 -10.55
C ARG A 49 6.51 17.78 -9.14
N GLN A 50 5.91 18.74 -8.44
CA GLN A 50 6.24 19.06 -7.05
C GLN A 50 5.40 18.29 -6.03
N LEU A 51 4.48 17.43 -6.47
CA LEU A 51 3.59 16.70 -5.56
C LEU A 51 4.38 15.68 -4.73
N ARG A 52 4.28 15.82 -3.41
CA ARG A 52 4.92 14.97 -2.40
C ARG A 52 3.91 14.09 -1.69
N HIS A 53 2.69 14.56 -1.53
CA HIS A 53 1.66 13.87 -0.75
C HIS A 53 0.36 13.82 -1.54
N LEU A 54 -0.03 12.60 -1.92
CA LEU A 54 -1.33 12.31 -2.48
C LEU A 54 -2.10 11.45 -1.48
N LEU A 55 -2.99 12.10 -0.72
CA LEU A 55 -3.70 11.48 0.38
C LEU A 55 -5.07 11.04 -0.13
N LEU A 56 -5.21 9.74 -0.29
CA LEU A 56 -6.41 9.08 -0.81
C LEU A 56 -6.79 8.05 0.24
N TYR A 57 -7.90 8.19 0.93
CA TYR A 57 -8.57 7.09 1.64
C TYR A 57 -9.98 7.51 1.98
N HIS A 58 -10.88 6.55 2.12
CA HIS A 58 -12.24 6.78 2.57
C HIS A 58 -12.49 5.89 3.79
N TYR A 59 -12.77 6.47 4.96
CA TYR A 59 -13.27 5.66 6.06
C TYR A 59 -14.73 5.32 5.79
N LYS A 60 -14.98 4.10 5.30
CA LYS A 60 -16.30 3.51 5.50
C LYS A 60 -16.32 2.94 6.91
N ILE A 61 -17.08 3.57 7.81
CA ILE A 61 -17.45 2.95 9.08
C ILE A 61 -18.55 1.96 8.73
N GLU A 62 -18.18 0.75 8.28
CA GLU A 62 -19.14 -0.35 8.21
C GLU A 62 -19.19 -1.03 9.60
N PRO A 63 -20.39 -1.28 10.16
CA PRO A 63 -20.54 -1.91 11.47
C PRO A 63 -20.04 -3.36 11.51
N TYR A 64 -19.75 -3.94 10.35
CA TYR A 64 -19.12 -5.24 10.17
C TYR A 64 -17.88 -5.03 9.29
N PHE A 65 -16.73 -5.53 9.72
CA PHE A 65 -15.53 -5.55 8.88
C PHE A 65 -15.79 -6.46 7.68
N SER A 66 -16.19 -5.88 6.54
CA SER A 66 -16.36 -6.58 5.26
C SER A 66 -15.06 -6.51 4.45
N PHE A 67 -14.76 -7.56 3.68
CA PHE A 67 -13.67 -7.52 2.71
C PHE A 67 -14.19 -6.94 1.37
N PRO A 68 -13.51 -5.98 0.73
CA PRO A 68 -12.37 -5.20 1.22
C PRO A 68 -12.82 -4.07 2.15
N SER A 69 -12.02 -3.79 3.19
CA SER A 69 -12.38 -2.80 4.21
C SER A 69 -12.30 -1.32 3.76
N THR A 70 -11.77 -1.06 2.56
CA THR A 70 -11.62 0.31 2.01
C THR A 70 -11.79 0.36 0.50
N GLN A 71 -12.10 1.55 -0.04
CA GLN A 71 -12.18 1.79 -1.48
C GLN A 71 -10.83 2.27 -2.03
N GLY A 72 -10.35 1.60 -3.09
CA GLY A 72 -9.14 1.99 -3.81
C GLY A 72 -9.39 3.07 -4.87
N PHE A 73 -8.30 3.63 -5.38
CA PHE A 73 -8.31 4.73 -6.35
C PHE A 73 -7.67 4.32 -7.67
N LYS A 74 -8.34 4.69 -8.76
CA LYS A 74 -7.79 4.60 -10.11
C LYS A 74 -6.83 5.73 -10.38
N VAL A 75 -5.67 5.41 -10.93
CA VAL A 75 -4.58 6.37 -11.20
C VAL A 75 -4.17 6.27 -12.66
N PRO A 76 -3.65 7.36 -13.27
CA PRO A 76 -3.20 7.29 -14.64
C PRO A 76 -1.97 6.38 -14.77
N ALA A 77 -1.86 5.71 -15.92
CA ALA A 77 -0.78 4.76 -16.20
C ALA A 77 0.62 5.33 -15.92
N LYS A 78 0.86 6.62 -16.20
CA LYS A 78 2.15 7.29 -16.00
C LYS A 78 2.30 7.90 -14.60
N ILE A 79 1.78 7.26 -13.55
CA ILE A 79 1.92 7.75 -12.18
C ILE A 79 3.39 7.90 -11.77
N GLY A 80 4.28 7.08 -12.35
CA GLY A 80 5.74 7.13 -12.19
C GLY A 80 6.39 8.44 -12.64
N ALA A 81 5.63 9.37 -13.24
CA ALA A 81 6.05 10.73 -13.55
C ALA A 81 6.19 11.64 -12.30
N LEU A 82 5.57 11.28 -11.18
CA LEU A 82 5.55 12.06 -9.94
C LEU A 82 6.79 11.76 -9.06
N LEU A 83 7.98 12.07 -9.57
CA LEU A 83 9.25 11.66 -8.95
C LEU A 83 9.48 12.20 -7.53
N SER A 84 8.80 13.27 -7.14
CA SER A 84 8.85 13.87 -5.80
C SER A 84 7.93 13.19 -4.79
N LEU A 85 7.12 12.21 -5.21
CA LEU A 85 6.05 11.64 -4.40
C LEU A 85 6.60 10.79 -3.26
N GLN A 86 6.14 11.09 -2.04
CA GLN A 86 6.55 10.45 -0.80
C GLN A 86 5.44 9.62 -0.17
N LYS A 87 4.17 9.98 -0.43
CA LYS A 87 2.99 9.26 0.08
C LYS A 87 2.01 9.02 -1.06
N LEU A 88 1.75 7.73 -1.34
CA LEU A 88 0.78 7.25 -2.31
C LEU A 88 0.03 6.08 -1.69
N CYS A 89 -1.23 6.27 -1.33
CA CYS A 89 -1.99 5.25 -0.60
C CYS A 89 -3.20 4.78 -1.43
N TYR A 90 -3.55 3.51 -1.23
CA TYR A 90 -4.76 2.86 -1.72
C TYR A 90 -5.02 2.97 -3.24
N ILE A 91 -3.98 2.78 -4.07
CA ILE A 91 -4.18 2.69 -5.53
C ILE A 91 -4.60 1.27 -5.94
N GLU A 92 -5.50 1.12 -6.90
CA GLU A 92 -5.90 -0.20 -7.41
C GLU A 92 -4.82 -0.79 -8.35
N ALA A 93 -4.33 -2.00 -8.11
CA ALA A 93 -3.35 -2.67 -8.94
C ALA A 93 -3.94 -3.26 -10.23
N ASN A 94 -5.21 -3.67 -10.22
CA ASN A 94 -5.91 -4.30 -11.34
C ASN A 94 -6.24 -3.36 -12.51
N GLN A 95 -5.42 -2.32 -12.72
CA GLN A 95 -5.58 -1.34 -13.78
C GLN A 95 -4.60 -1.62 -14.92
N TYR A 96 -5.15 -2.05 -16.06
CA TYR A 96 -4.43 -2.11 -17.33
C TYR A 96 -4.95 -1.02 -18.26
N LYS A 97 -4.19 0.06 -18.39
CA LYS A 97 -4.49 1.14 -19.36
C LYS A 97 -3.38 1.20 -20.40
N GLY A 98 -3.70 0.84 -21.65
CA GLY A 98 -2.77 0.88 -22.77
C GLY A 98 -1.58 -0.06 -22.64
N GLY A 99 -1.78 -1.25 -22.05
CA GLY A 99 -0.73 -2.26 -21.85
C GLY A 99 0.28 -1.95 -20.74
N ILE A 100 0.10 -0.83 -20.02
CA ILE A 100 0.98 -0.45 -18.91
C ILE A 100 0.40 -1.04 -17.62
N ASN A 101 1.22 -1.83 -16.93
CA ASN A 101 0.93 -2.29 -15.58
C ASN A 101 1.27 -1.18 -14.57
N ILE A 102 0.27 -0.72 -13.82
CA ILE A 102 0.43 0.35 -12.84
C ILE A 102 1.43 -0.01 -11.74
N VAL A 103 1.52 -1.29 -11.33
CA VAL A 103 2.45 -1.68 -10.27
C VAL A 103 3.90 -1.51 -10.72
N GLY A 104 4.19 -1.66 -12.02
CA GLY A 104 5.53 -1.43 -12.59
C GLY A 104 5.97 0.04 -12.52
N GLU A 105 5.03 0.98 -12.69
CA GLU A 105 5.30 2.41 -12.65
C GLU A 105 5.57 2.92 -11.22
N VAL A 106 5.04 2.23 -10.20
CA VAL A 106 5.34 2.53 -8.79
C VAL A 106 6.84 2.43 -8.51
N GLY A 107 7.56 1.51 -9.16
CA GLY A 107 9.00 1.33 -8.99
C GLY A 107 9.85 2.54 -9.41
N ARG A 108 9.26 3.53 -10.08
CA ARG A 108 9.92 4.81 -10.44
C ARG A 108 9.86 5.86 -9.33
N LEU A 109 8.96 5.67 -8.36
CA LEU A 109 8.68 6.63 -7.30
C LEU A 109 9.60 6.42 -6.09
N THR A 110 10.91 6.53 -6.31
CA THR A 110 11.96 6.14 -5.34
C THR A 110 11.99 7.00 -4.06
N GLN A 111 11.26 8.12 -4.03
CA GLN A 111 11.07 8.96 -2.84
C GLN A 111 9.92 8.48 -1.94
N LEU A 112 9.19 7.42 -2.33
CA LEU A 112 8.08 6.89 -1.53
C LEU A 112 8.55 6.41 -0.17
N ARG A 113 7.81 6.86 0.85
CA ARG A 113 7.90 6.43 2.25
C ARG A 113 6.66 5.67 2.67
N ARG A 114 5.51 5.92 2.02
CA ARG A 114 4.27 5.18 2.26
C ARG A 114 3.62 4.78 0.95
N LEU A 115 3.38 3.49 0.80
CA LEU A 115 2.71 2.88 -0.34
C LEU A 115 1.50 2.07 0.15
N GLY A 116 0.35 2.27 -0.50
CA GLY A 116 -0.81 1.39 -0.35
C GLY A 116 -1.26 0.88 -1.71
N ILE A 117 -1.27 -0.43 -1.89
CA ILE A 117 -1.78 -1.13 -3.06
C ILE A 117 -3.05 -1.87 -2.66
N MET A 118 -4.09 -1.75 -3.47
CA MET A 118 -5.33 -2.48 -3.33
C MET A 118 -5.59 -3.32 -4.57
N LYS A 119 -6.47 -4.31 -4.45
CA LYS A 119 -6.89 -5.14 -5.57
C LYS A 119 -5.73 -5.80 -6.31
N LEU A 120 -4.74 -6.27 -5.56
CA LEU A 120 -3.63 -7.04 -6.10
C LEU A 120 -4.17 -8.39 -6.57
N ARG A 121 -3.82 -8.75 -7.82
CA ARG A 121 -3.99 -10.11 -8.33
C ARG A 121 -2.68 -10.85 -8.20
N ARG A 122 -2.75 -12.17 -8.07
CA ARG A 122 -1.60 -13.05 -7.94
C ARG A 122 -0.59 -12.86 -9.07
N GLU A 123 -1.10 -12.69 -10.30
CA GLU A 123 -0.26 -12.46 -11.51
C GLU A 123 0.58 -11.18 -11.45
N ASP A 124 0.14 -10.16 -10.69
CA ASP A 124 0.84 -8.89 -10.53
C ASP A 124 1.91 -8.93 -9.43
N GLY A 125 1.94 -9.97 -8.60
CA GLY A 125 2.81 -10.09 -7.42
C GLY A 125 4.29 -9.91 -7.76
N MET A 126 4.78 -10.59 -8.80
CA MET A 126 6.18 -10.48 -9.23
C MET A 126 6.56 -9.07 -9.73
N ALA A 127 5.66 -8.42 -10.46
CA ALA A 127 5.85 -7.06 -10.94
C ALA A 127 5.84 -6.04 -9.78
N LEU A 128 4.99 -6.26 -8.78
CA LEU A 128 4.95 -5.46 -7.57
C LEU A 128 6.21 -5.65 -6.73
N CYS A 129 6.68 -6.89 -6.52
CA CYS A 129 7.94 -7.19 -5.85
C CYS A 129 9.12 -6.45 -6.50
N SER A 130 9.22 -6.53 -7.83
CA SER A 130 10.26 -5.83 -8.61
C SER A 130 10.22 -4.31 -8.45
N SER A 131 9.04 -3.77 -8.17
CA SER A 131 8.83 -2.34 -7.96
C SER A 131 9.16 -1.91 -6.54
N ILE A 132 8.70 -2.67 -5.54
CA ILE A 132 9.00 -2.43 -4.11
C ILE A 132 10.50 -2.54 -3.84
N ALA A 133 11.20 -3.49 -4.49
CA ALA A 133 12.66 -3.64 -4.41
C ALA A 133 13.44 -2.36 -4.76
N LYS A 134 12.86 -1.44 -5.54
CA LYS A 134 13.45 -0.14 -5.91
C LYS A 134 13.16 0.96 -4.88
N LEU A 135 12.19 0.76 -4.00
CA LEU A 135 11.69 1.77 -3.04
C LEU A 135 12.50 1.77 -1.74
N ARG A 136 13.76 2.22 -1.83
CA ARG A 136 14.72 2.17 -0.72
C ARG A 136 14.33 3.03 0.50
N ASN A 137 13.37 3.94 0.36
CA ASN A 137 12.93 4.83 1.46
C ASN A 137 11.60 4.40 2.08
N LEU A 138 11.05 3.23 1.68
CA LEU A 138 9.73 2.80 2.09
C LEU A 138 9.69 2.45 3.59
N GLN A 139 8.72 3.04 4.30
CA GLN A 139 8.53 2.92 5.74
C GLN A 139 7.17 2.29 6.09
N SER A 140 6.17 2.42 5.22
CA SER A 140 4.85 1.86 5.42
C SER A 140 4.35 1.26 4.12
N LEU A 141 3.95 -0.01 4.18
CA LEU A 141 3.42 -0.78 3.07
C LEU A 141 2.09 -1.39 3.48
N PHE A 142 1.06 -1.10 2.70
CA PHE A 142 -0.24 -1.75 2.75
C PHE A 142 -0.48 -2.46 1.42
N ILE A 143 -0.88 -3.73 1.46
CA ILE A 143 -1.26 -4.50 0.28
C ILE A 143 -2.56 -5.23 0.60
N SER A 144 -3.56 -5.07 -0.26
CA SER A 144 -4.75 -5.93 -0.24
C SER A 144 -4.92 -6.69 -1.55
N SER A 145 -5.40 -7.93 -1.46
CA SER A 145 -5.85 -8.69 -2.63
C SER A 145 -7.12 -8.09 -3.24
N ILE A 146 -7.49 -8.55 -4.44
CA ILE A 146 -8.74 -8.16 -5.12
C ILE A 146 -9.98 -8.80 -4.50
N GLU A 147 -9.82 -10.02 -4.00
CA GLU A 147 -10.85 -10.86 -3.39
C GLU A 147 -10.22 -11.60 -2.20
N GLU A 148 -11.04 -12.04 -1.26
CA GLU A 148 -10.57 -12.66 0.00
C GLU A 148 -9.68 -13.88 -0.26
N ASP A 149 -10.13 -14.77 -1.15
CA ASP A 149 -9.43 -16.02 -1.51
C ASP A 149 -8.29 -15.80 -2.53
N GLU A 150 -8.14 -14.59 -3.09
CA GLU A 150 -7.05 -14.32 -4.03
C GLU A 150 -5.71 -14.27 -3.29
N ILE A 151 -4.78 -15.11 -3.74
CA ILE A 151 -3.47 -15.28 -3.11
C ILE A 151 -2.60 -14.03 -3.33
N ILE A 152 -2.10 -13.45 -2.23
CA ILE A 152 -1.03 -12.47 -2.25
C ILE A 152 0.32 -13.20 -2.35
N ASP A 153 0.87 -13.29 -3.55
CA ASP A 153 2.20 -13.86 -3.77
C ASP A 153 3.29 -12.79 -3.82
N LEU A 154 4.00 -12.63 -2.69
CA LEU A 154 5.11 -11.69 -2.53
C LEU A 154 6.42 -12.40 -2.16
N GLN A 155 6.54 -13.70 -2.40
CA GLN A 155 7.71 -14.49 -1.97
C GLN A 155 9.00 -14.08 -2.70
N SER A 156 8.88 -13.48 -3.88
CA SER A 156 10.00 -13.06 -4.73
C SER A 156 10.61 -11.69 -4.37
N LEU A 157 10.15 -11.01 -3.32
CA LEU A 157 10.64 -9.68 -2.97
C LEU A 157 12.11 -9.71 -2.51
N SER A 158 12.99 -9.20 -3.37
CA SER A 158 14.42 -9.04 -3.08
C SER A 158 15.03 -7.85 -3.85
N PRO A 159 15.81 -6.97 -3.19
CA PRO A 159 16.03 -6.89 -1.74
C PRO A 159 14.77 -6.45 -0.98
N ALA A 160 14.65 -6.87 0.28
CA ALA A 160 13.57 -6.45 1.17
C ALA A 160 13.77 -4.98 1.62
N PRO A 161 12.69 -4.18 1.79
CA PRO A 161 12.78 -2.77 2.15
C PRO A 161 13.19 -2.57 3.61
N GLN A 162 14.49 -2.43 3.87
CA GLN A 162 15.08 -2.44 5.22
C GLN A 162 14.60 -1.33 6.18
N PHE A 163 14.04 -0.23 5.67
CA PHE A 163 13.48 0.85 6.49
C PHE A 163 11.97 0.70 6.78
N LEU A 164 11.38 -0.43 6.39
CA LEU A 164 9.95 -0.69 6.60
C LEU A 164 9.66 -0.81 8.10
N ARG A 165 8.72 0.02 8.58
CA ARG A 165 8.25 0.07 9.97
C ARG A 165 6.87 -0.52 10.13
N THR A 166 6.02 -0.36 9.12
CA THR A 166 4.65 -0.86 9.13
C THR A 166 4.38 -1.71 7.90
N LEU A 167 3.97 -2.95 8.12
CA LEU A 167 3.51 -3.85 7.08
C LEU A 167 2.06 -4.27 7.38
N VAL A 168 1.18 -4.05 6.41
CA VAL A 168 -0.20 -4.54 6.44
C VAL A 168 -0.45 -5.39 5.20
N LEU A 169 -0.82 -6.64 5.40
CA LEU A 169 -1.25 -7.56 4.35
C LEU A 169 -2.70 -7.95 4.62
N GLU A 170 -3.58 -7.73 3.65
CA GLU A 170 -5.03 -7.99 3.74
C GLU A 170 -5.47 -8.89 2.58
N GLY A 171 -5.64 -10.19 2.85
CA GLY A 171 -5.98 -11.23 1.86
C GLY A 171 -5.17 -12.52 2.05
N HIS A 172 -5.58 -13.58 1.36
CA HIS A 172 -5.05 -14.93 1.53
C HIS A 172 -3.53 -15.00 1.29
N LEU A 173 -2.80 -15.59 2.24
CA LEU A 173 -1.38 -15.87 2.16
C LEU A 173 -1.16 -17.38 2.15
N ALA A 174 -0.77 -17.93 1.00
CA ALA A 174 -0.45 -19.35 0.91
C ALA A 174 0.70 -19.77 1.83
N LYS A 175 1.64 -18.84 2.09
CA LYS A 175 2.76 -18.97 3.02
C LYS A 175 3.13 -17.60 3.57
N PHE A 176 3.69 -17.55 4.77
CA PHE A 176 4.23 -16.32 5.32
C PHE A 176 5.43 -15.85 4.48
N PRO A 177 5.53 -14.55 4.11
CA PRO A 177 6.64 -14.07 3.30
C PRO A 177 8.00 -14.19 3.98
N SER A 178 8.89 -14.99 3.40
CA SER A 178 10.22 -15.34 3.94
C SER A 178 11.19 -14.16 4.12
N TRP A 179 10.92 -13.02 3.47
CA TRP A 179 11.72 -11.81 3.63
C TRP A 179 11.33 -10.98 4.86
N ILE A 180 10.17 -11.19 5.48
CA ILE A 180 9.71 -10.40 6.63
C ILE A 180 10.66 -10.49 7.83
N PRO A 181 11.19 -11.68 8.20
CA PRO A 181 12.17 -11.80 9.29
C PRO A 181 13.45 -10.98 9.09
N SER A 182 13.77 -10.59 7.84
CA SER A 182 14.94 -9.75 7.55
C SER A 182 14.74 -8.26 7.81
N LEU A 183 13.54 -7.83 8.23
CA LEU A 183 13.21 -6.41 8.38
C LEU A 183 13.54 -5.86 9.77
N CYS A 184 14.80 -5.49 9.97
CA CYS A 184 15.29 -5.02 11.28
C CYS A 184 14.56 -3.79 11.82
N CYS A 185 13.96 -2.93 10.98
CA CYS A 185 13.23 -1.72 11.41
C CYS A 185 11.72 -1.93 11.59
N LEU A 186 11.20 -3.14 11.40
CA LEU A 186 9.76 -3.41 11.44
C LEU A 186 9.22 -3.30 12.86
N THR A 187 8.23 -2.44 13.06
CA THR A 187 7.61 -2.16 14.36
C THR A 187 6.18 -2.67 14.46
N VAL A 188 5.47 -2.71 13.34
CA VAL A 188 4.05 -3.11 13.29
C VAL A 188 3.83 -4.06 12.13
N VAL A 189 3.25 -5.22 12.42
CA VAL A 189 2.77 -6.19 11.42
C VAL A 189 1.29 -6.43 11.64
N CYS A 190 0.49 -6.19 10.60
CA CYS A 190 -0.92 -6.54 10.59
C CYS A 190 -1.18 -7.53 9.46
N LEU A 191 -1.62 -8.72 9.83
CA LEU A 191 -2.14 -9.72 8.90
C LEU A 191 -3.66 -9.76 9.03
N ARG A 192 -4.37 -9.64 7.91
CA ARG A 192 -5.82 -9.66 7.86
C ARG A 192 -6.27 -10.63 6.79
N TRP A 193 -7.29 -11.45 7.09
CA TRP A 193 -7.87 -12.38 6.11
C TRP A 193 -6.82 -13.28 5.44
N SER A 194 -5.79 -13.66 6.20
CA SER A 194 -4.59 -14.31 5.65
C SER A 194 -4.70 -15.81 5.52
N GLN A 195 -5.66 -16.45 6.22
CA GLN A 195 -5.93 -17.89 6.14
C GLN A 195 -4.67 -18.77 6.27
N LEU A 196 -3.68 -18.34 7.07
CA LEU A 196 -2.45 -19.09 7.28
C LEU A 196 -2.76 -20.33 8.11
N ARG A 197 -2.44 -21.53 7.63
CA ARG A 197 -2.73 -22.78 8.35
C ARG A 197 -1.48 -23.47 8.89
N ASP A 198 -0.57 -23.81 7.99
CA ASP A 198 0.60 -24.64 8.31
C ASP A 198 1.85 -23.81 8.69
N ASP A 199 1.75 -22.48 8.60
CA ASP A 199 2.87 -21.55 8.79
C ASP A 199 2.48 -20.52 9.85
N ASP A 200 2.88 -20.79 11.10
CA ASP A 200 2.66 -19.88 12.21
C ASP A 200 3.55 -18.63 12.04
N PRO A 201 2.97 -17.45 11.75
CA PRO A 201 3.73 -16.23 11.53
C PRO A 201 4.54 -15.81 12.76
N LEU A 202 4.14 -16.20 13.98
CA LEU A 202 4.83 -15.82 15.21
C LEU A 202 6.23 -16.44 15.31
N ARG A 203 6.44 -17.65 14.75
CA ARG A 203 7.77 -18.27 14.66
C ARG A 203 8.76 -17.41 13.89
N SER A 204 8.28 -16.74 12.86
CA SER A 204 9.06 -15.87 11.99
C SER A 204 9.23 -14.45 12.55
N LEU A 205 8.26 -13.99 13.33
CA LEU A 205 8.22 -12.62 13.88
C LEU A 205 8.95 -12.48 15.22
N GLN A 206 9.11 -13.56 15.99
CA GLN A 206 9.63 -13.52 17.37
C GLN A 206 11.05 -12.97 17.51
N ASP A 207 11.89 -13.02 16.47
CA ASP A 207 13.29 -12.58 16.50
C ASP A 207 13.47 -11.15 15.94
N LEU A 208 12.38 -10.45 15.59
CA LEU A 208 12.45 -9.09 15.06
C LEU A 208 12.72 -8.08 16.19
N PRO A 209 13.85 -7.35 16.15
CA PRO A 209 14.38 -6.62 17.31
C PRO A 209 13.63 -5.33 17.67
N ASN A 210 12.74 -4.84 16.79
CA ASN A 210 12.00 -3.59 16.98
C ASN A 210 10.49 -3.78 16.91
N LEU A 211 10.01 -5.03 16.91
CA LEU A 211 8.61 -5.35 16.75
C LEU A 211 7.84 -5.01 18.04
N ILE A 212 6.82 -4.15 17.91
CA ILE A 212 6.03 -3.64 19.05
C ILE A 212 4.58 -4.12 18.96
N GLU A 213 4.05 -4.29 17.74
CA GLU A 213 2.65 -4.65 17.52
C GLU A 213 2.53 -5.74 16.46
N VAL A 214 1.85 -6.83 16.83
CA VAL A 214 1.41 -7.89 15.92
C VAL A 214 -0.11 -7.97 15.99
N ASN A 215 -0.78 -7.74 14.87
CA ASN A 215 -2.23 -7.83 14.76
C ASN A 215 -2.59 -8.97 13.79
N LEU A 216 -3.23 -10.01 14.30
CA LEU A 216 -3.72 -11.16 13.54
C LEU A 216 -5.25 -11.12 13.54
N ASN A 217 -5.87 -10.66 12.46
CA ASN A 217 -7.33 -10.56 12.34
C ASN A 217 -7.82 -11.47 11.21
N GLN A 218 -8.50 -12.57 11.54
CA GLN A 218 -8.84 -13.61 10.55
C GLN A 218 -7.60 -14.06 9.74
N ALA A 219 -6.46 -14.13 10.42
CA ALA A 219 -5.16 -14.29 9.76
C ALA A 219 -4.60 -15.70 9.83
N TYR A 220 -4.98 -16.47 10.84
CA TYR A 220 -4.42 -17.78 11.14
C TYR A 220 -5.56 -18.76 11.44
N ASP A 221 -5.61 -19.84 10.66
CA ASP A 221 -6.60 -20.92 10.72
C ASP A 221 -6.04 -22.18 11.41
N GLY A 222 -4.81 -22.11 11.92
CA GLY A 222 -4.23 -23.18 12.74
C GLY A 222 -4.81 -23.21 14.16
N GLU A 223 -4.67 -24.37 14.82
CA GLU A 223 -5.25 -24.61 16.15
C GLU A 223 -4.36 -24.10 17.30
N GLU A 224 -3.05 -23.99 17.07
CA GLU A 224 -2.08 -23.66 18.11
C GLU A 224 -1.13 -22.54 17.66
N LEU A 225 -0.78 -21.65 18.58
CA LEU A 225 0.25 -20.62 18.39
C LEU A 225 1.52 -20.99 19.14
N TYR A 226 2.68 -20.79 18.52
CA TYR A 226 3.97 -21.06 19.11
C TYR A 226 4.67 -19.79 19.59
N PHE A 227 5.01 -19.78 20.87
CA PHE A 227 5.85 -18.76 21.50
C PHE A 227 7.11 -19.42 22.05
N LYS A 228 8.28 -19.03 21.52
CA LYS A 228 9.56 -19.44 22.10
C LYS A 228 9.82 -18.65 23.37
N ALA A 229 10.29 -19.31 24.42
CA ALA A 229 10.80 -18.62 25.60
C ALA A 229 11.94 -17.66 25.20
N GLY A 230 11.81 -16.39 25.58
CA GLY A 230 12.76 -15.34 25.20
C GLY A 230 12.54 -14.73 23.81
N GLY A 231 11.50 -15.14 23.06
CA GLY A 231 11.07 -14.44 21.86
C GLY A 231 10.32 -13.14 22.18
N PHE A 232 10.23 -12.24 21.19
CA PHE A 232 9.60 -10.91 21.32
C PHE A 232 10.21 -10.04 22.43
N GLN A 233 11.53 -10.14 22.63
CA GLN A 233 12.31 -9.31 23.56
C GLN A 233 13.05 -8.18 22.86
#